data_AF-A0A9E1SIG8-F1
#
_entry.id   AF-A0A9E1SIG8-F1
#
_cell.length_a   1.000
_cell.length_b   1.000
_cell.length_c   1.000
_cell.angle_alpha   90.00
_cell.angle_beta   90.00
_cell.angle_gamma   90.00
#
_symmetry.space_group_name_H-M   'P 1'
#
loop_
_entity.id
_entity.type
_entity.pdbx_description
1 polymer ?
#
loop_
_entity_poly.entity_id
_entity_poly.type
_entity_poly.pdbx_seq_one_letter_code
_entity_poly.pdbx_strand_id
1 'polypeptide(L)'
;MKNLIFVVFLLLFAQGAYADTMQDSVSKIEENWVSTSETESTPERKNLFLQLADDITDVVVAFPTQAEPLILKSAILLTMAEDASSFVALGLVKQAKTLLAKAIDINPEARGGSALVTLGILYYKVPGWPLAFGDNDQAETYLRKALEVNPDGVTSNYFYAEFLLEQGKDDQAVSYLNRAIGATLDPKNRSFKIKVKHKAKAKAALASL
;
A
#
# COMPACT_ATOMS: atom_id res chain seq x y z
N MET A 1 24.09 -1.94 53.10
CA MET A 1 23.20 -1.21 52.18
C MET A 1 22.81 -2.17 51.06
N LYS A 2 21.58 -2.65 51.09
CA LYS A 2 21.04 -3.67 50.18
C LYS A 2 20.44 -3.00 48.94
N ASN A 3 20.82 -3.56 47.78
CA ASN A 3 19.99 -3.78 46.59
C ASN A 3 19.37 -2.55 45.92
N LEU A 4 20.06 -2.01 44.91
CA LEU A 4 19.46 -1.11 43.91
C LEU A 4 19.92 -1.44 42.49
N ILE A 5 19.84 -2.72 42.11
CA ILE A 5 20.02 -3.18 40.72
C ILE A 5 18.93 -4.22 40.46
N PHE A 6 17.68 -3.81 40.18
CA PHE A 6 16.68 -4.76 39.65
C PHE A 6 15.44 -4.13 38.96
N VAL A 7 15.47 -2.87 38.48
CA VAL A 7 14.25 -2.24 37.89
C VAL A 7 14.40 -1.84 36.42
N VAL A 8 15.51 -2.17 35.74
CA VAL A 8 15.69 -1.81 34.32
C VAL A 8 15.29 -2.94 33.35
N PHE A 9 15.00 -4.16 33.83
CA PHE A 9 14.74 -5.31 32.96
C PHE A 9 13.25 -5.58 32.62
N LEU A 10 12.30 -4.81 33.17
CA LEU A 10 10.85 -5.09 33.05
C LEU A 10 10.09 -4.19 32.07
N LEU A 11 10.77 -3.27 31.38
CA LEU A 11 10.16 -2.41 30.35
C LEU A 11 10.36 -2.91 28.90
N LEU A 12 11.20 -3.92 28.68
CA LEU A 12 11.45 -4.47 27.34
C LEU A 12 10.46 -5.57 26.92
N PHE A 13 9.68 -6.14 27.85
CA PHE A 13 8.71 -7.20 27.54
C PHE A 13 7.32 -6.69 27.12
N ALA A 14 6.98 -5.43 27.42
CA ALA A 14 5.69 -4.87 27.04
C ALA A 14 5.57 -4.58 25.53
N GLN A 15 6.70 -4.39 24.82
CA GLN A 15 6.65 -4.08 23.38
C GLN A 15 6.22 -5.27 22.51
N GLY A 16 6.56 -6.50 22.91
CA GLY A 16 6.21 -7.70 22.15
C GLY A 16 4.71 -7.97 22.10
N ALA A 17 4.03 -7.92 23.25
CA ALA A 17 2.60 -8.19 23.33
C ALA A 17 1.73 -7.15 22.60
N TYR A 18 2.14 -5.87 22.59
CA TYR A 18 1.41 -4.82 21.86
C TYR A 18 1.62 -4.90 20.34
N ALA A 19 2.82 -5.29 19.88
CA ALA A 19 3.08 -5.49 18.45
C ALA A 19 2.31 -6.68 17.87
N ASP A 20 2.19 -7.78 18.63
CA ASP A 20 1.39 -8.94 18.24
C ASP A 20 -0.09 -8.55 18.06
N THR A 21 -0.65 -7.71 18.97
CA THR A 21 -2.03 -7.23 18.81
C THR A 21 -2.24 -6.30 17.61
N MET A 22 -1.30 -5.41 17.31
CA MET A 22 -1.39 -4.54 16.12
C MET A 22 -1.39 -5.37 14.85
N GLN A 23 -0.43 -6.29 14.73
CA GLN A 23 -0.26 -7.09 13.54
C GLN A 23 -1.49 -7.98 13.31
N ASP A 24 -2.05 -8.58 14.36
CA ASP A 24 -3.27 -9.39 14.26
C ASP A 24 -4.48 -8.55 13.82
N SER A 25 -4.68 -7.38 14.42
CA SER A 25 -5.74 -6.44 14.01
C SER A 25 -5.61 -6.03 12.55
N VAL A 26 -4.42 -5.60 12.14
CA VAL A 26 -4.14 -5.21 10.74
C VAL A 26 -4.37 -6.39 9.80
N SER A 27 -3.97 -7.60 10.19
CA SER A 27 -4.14 -8.80 9.36
C SER A 27 -5.61 -9.13 9.12
N LYS A 28 -6.41 -9.09 10.19
CA LYS A 28 -7.85 -9.38 10.12
C LYS A 28 -8.57 -8.36 9.25
N ILE A 29 -8.24 -7.06 9.40
CA ILE A 29 -8.81 -6.00 8.57
C ILE A 29 -8.38 -6.18 7.10
N GLU A 30 -7.11 -6.51 6.85
CA GLU A 30 -6.59 -6.73 5.49
C GLU A 30 -7.28 -7.90 4.78
N GLU A 31 -7.52 -9.00 5.49
CA GLU A 31 -8.24 -10.16 4.94
C GLU A 31 -9.70 -9.80 4.58
N ASN A 32 -10.37 -9.05 5.44
CA ASN A 32 -11.73 -8.55 5.18
C ASN A 32 -11.73 -7.54 4.02
N TRP A 33 -10.74 -6.66 3.93
CA TRP A 33 -10.59 -5.71 2.82
C TRP A 33 -10.40 -6.44 1.49
N VAL A 34 -9.47 -7.42 1.43
CA VAL A 34 -9.21 -8.18 0.20
C VAL A 34 -10.46 -8.92 -0.26
N SER A 35 -11.13 -9.65 0.64
CA SER A 35 -12.35 -10.39 0.31
C SER A 35 -13.50 -9.47 -0.12
N THR A 36 -13.68 -8.33 0.54
CA THR A 36 -14.72 -7.34 0.20
C THR A 36 -14.42 -6.62 -1.13
N SER A 37 -13.13 -6.42 -1.47
CA SER A 37 -12.73 -5.77 -2.72
C SER A 37 -13.04 -6.59 -3.98
N GLU A 38 -13.28 -7.90 -3.83
CA GLU A 38 -13.62 -8.81 -4.93
C GLU A 38 -15.13 -8.83 -5.24
N THR A 39 -15.97 -8.23 -4.39
CA THR A 39 -17.44 -8.22 -4.57
C THR A 39 -17.90 -6.99 -5.36
N GLU A 40 -19.07 -7.09 -6.00
CA GLU A 40 -19.67 -5.98 -6.76
C GLU A 40 -19.97 -4.77 -5.87
N SER A 41 -19.93 -3.56 -6.45
CA SER A 41 -20.23 -2.31 -5.74
C SER A 41 -21.71 -2.17 -5.38
N THR A 42 -22.11 -2.79 -4.27
CA THR A 42 -23.45 -2.65 -3.66
C THR A 42 -23.45 -1.67 -2.47
N PRO A 43 -24.62 -1.18 -2.02
CA PRO A 43 -24.73 -0.40 -0.78
C PRO A 43 -24.16 -1.13 0.45
N GLU A 44 -24.32 -2.45 0.53
CA GLU A 44 -23.78 -3.28 1.60
C GLU A 44 -22.25 -3.27 1.58
N ARG A 45 -21.63 -3.41 0.41
CA ARG A 45 -20.18 -3.29 0.24
C ARG A 45 -19.67 -1.92 0.70
N LYS A 46 -20.40 -0.84 0.41
CA LYS A 46 -20.06 0.52 0.88
C LYS A 46 -20.07 0.60 2.40
N ASN A 47 -21.08 0.05 3.06
CA ASN A 47 -21.15 0.02 4.53
C ASN A 47 -20.02 -0.81 5.14
N LEU A 48 -19.64 -1.94 4.53
CA LEU A 48 -18.50 -2.73 4.97
C LEU A 48 -17.19 -1.94 4.88
N PHE A 49 -16.96 -1.17 3.81
CA PHE A 49 -15.77 -0.33 3.72
C PHE A 49 -15.75 0.83 4.73
N LEU A 50 -16.91 1.42 5.04
CA LEU A 50 -17.00 2.41 6.10
C LEU A 50 -16.60 1.79 7.44
N GLN A 51 -17.09 0.60 7.76
CA GLN A 51 -16.68 -0.12 8.97
C GLN A 51 -15.17 -0.43 8.97
N LEU A 52 -14.62 -0.93 7.86
CA LEU A 52 -13.19 -1.20 7.75
C LEU A 52 -12.34 0.06 7.93
N ALA A 53 -12.82 1.21 7.43
CA ALA A 53 -12.15 2.50 7.58
C ALA A 53 -12.18 2.99 9.05
N ASP A 54 -13.25 2.74 9.78
CA ASP A 54 -13.33 3.04 11.22
C ASP A 54 -12.44 2.08 12.02
N ASP A 55 -12.53 0.77 11.78
CA ASP A 55 -11.73 -0.24 12.47
C ASP A 55 -10.22 0.03 12.33
N ILE A 56 -9.74 0.34 11.12
CA ILE A 56 -8.33 0.66 10.90
C ILE A 56 -7.95 2.03 11.50
N THR A 57 -8.91 2.95 11.65
CA THR A 57 -8.66 4.23 12.32
C THR A 57 -8.33 4.03 13.78
N ASP A 58 -9.06 3.15 14.48
CA ASP A 58 -8.78 2.82 15.87
C ASP A 58 -7.37 2.23 16.04
N VAL A 59 -6.95 1.37 15.09
CA VAL A 59 -5.57 0.84 15.08
C VAL A 59 -4.54 1.94 14.83
N VAL A 60 -4.78 2.86 13.89
CA VAL A 60 -3.87 4.00 13.64
C VAL A 60 -3.73 4.89 14.89
N VAL A 61 -4.81 5.09 15.64
CA VAL A 61 -4.80 5.87 16.90
C VAL A 61 -4.03 5.14 17.99
N ALA A 62 -4.23 3.83 18.14
CA ALA A 62 -3.54 3.01 19.14
C ALA A 62 -2.04 2.84 18.83
N PHE A 63 -1.65 2.85 17.55
CA PHE A 63 -0.28 2.60 17.08
C PHE A 63 0.24 3.72 16.16
N PRO A 64 0.41 4.95 16.68
CA PRO A 64 0.63 6.15 15.85
C PRO A 64 2.01 6.21 15.17
N THR A 65 2.95 5.35 15.60
CA THR A 65 4.33 5.25 15.09
C THR A 65 4.55 4.03 14.20
N GLN A 66 3.49 3.34 13.78
CA GLN A 66 3.58 2.18 12.87
C GLN A 66 3.11 2.57 11.47
N ALA A 67 3.85 2.12 10.45
CA ALA A 67 3.56 2.43 9.06
C ALA A 67 2.43 1.55 8.50
N GLU A 68 2.34 0.30 8.96
CA GLU A 68 1.44 -0.72 8.42
C GLU A 68 -0.05 -0.36 8.52
N PRO A 69 -0.56 0.17 9.66
CA PRO A 69 -1.95 0.61 9.74
C PRO A 69 -2.26 1.78 8.81
N LEU A 70 -1.31 2.72 8.64
CA LEU A 70 -1.45 3.86 7.73
C LEU A 70 -1.54 3.39 6.27
N ILE A 71 -0.69 2.44 5.90
CA ILE A 71 -0.69 1.81 4.57
C ILE A 71 -2.03 1.13 4.31
N LEU A 72 -2.50 0.29 5.23
CA LEU A 72 -3.77 -0.42 5.06
C LEU A 72 -4.95 0.55 4.99
N LYS A 73 -4.98 1.58 5.86
CA LYS A 73 -6.00 2.63 5.79
C LYS A 73 -6.00 3.34 4.44
N SER A 74 -4.81 3.68 3.91
CA SER A 74 -4.72 4.31 2.60
C SER A 74 -5.27 3.41 1.49
N ALA A 75 -5.02 2.11 1.53
CA ALA A 75 -5.53 1.15 0.55
C ALA A 75 -7.07 1.07 0.60
N ILE A 76 -7.66 1.00 1.79
CA ILE A 76 -9.12 1.04 1.99
C ILE A 76 -9.72 2.33 1.41
N LEU A 77 -9.15 3.49 1.73
CA LEU A 77 -9.64 4.77 1.22
C LEU A 77 -9.55 4.87 -0.31
N LEU A 78 -8.50 4.31 -0.91
CA LEU A 78 -8.34 4.28 -2.36
C LEU A 78 -9.35 3.34 -3.02
N THR A 79 -9.62 2.17 -2.45
CA THR A 79 -10.71 1.29 -2.92
C THR A 79 -12.07 1.99 -2.85
N MET A 80 -12.34 2.72 -1.75
CA MET A 80 -13.57 3.51 -1.65
C MET A 80 -13.67 4.62 -2.70
N ALA A 81 -12.53 5.17 -3.13
CA ALA A 81 -12.48 6.24 -4.12
C ALA A 81 -12.86 5.76 -5.54
N GLU A 82 -12.63 4.47 -5.86
CA GLU A 82 -12.96 3.89 -7.18
C GLU A 82 -14.46 3.96 -7.49
N ASP A 83 -15.31 3.81 -6.47
CA ASP A 83 -16.78 3.80 -6.60
C ASP A 83 -17.46 5.09 -6.13
N ALA A 84 -16.66 6.10 -5.77
CA ALA A 84 -17.15 7.36 -5.21
C ALA A 84 -17.43 8.39 -6.31
N SER A 85 -18.29 9.37 -6.00
CA SER A 85 -18.42 10.56 -6.84
C SER A 85 -17.10 11.35 -6.86
N SER A 86 -16.82 12.06 -7.94
CA SER A 86 -15.50 12.69 -8.17
C SER A 86 -15.03 13.60 -7.01
N PHE A 87 -15.94 14.31 -6.35
CA PHE A 87 -15.60 15.16 -5.20
C PHE A 87 -15.19 14.34 -3.97
N VAL A 88 -15.93 13.27 -3.67
CA VAL A 88 -15.63 12.37 -2.55
C VAL A 88 -14.34 11.61 -2.84
N ALA A 89 -14.17 11.09 -4.05
CA ALA A 89 -12.97 10.42 -4.50
C ALA A 89 -11.72 11.31 -4.33
N LEU A 90 -11.80 12.58 -4.72
CA LEU A 90 -10.70 13.54 -4.55
C LEU A 90 -10.32 13.73 -3.08
N GLY A 91 -11.30 13.81 -2.17
CA GLY A 91 -11.07 13.89 -0.73
C GLY A 91 -10.36 12.65 -0.19
N LEU A 92 -10.82 11.45 -0.56
CA LEU A 92 -10.26 10.16 -0.15
C LEU A 92 -8.81 9.99 -0.65
N VAL A 93 -8.56 10.33 -1.92
CA VAL A 93 -7.22 10.27 -2.52
C VAL A 93 -6.24 11.24 -1.85
N LYS A 94 -6.68 12.46 -1.49
CA LYS A 94 -5.87 13.42 -0.72
C LYS A 94 -5.54 12.90 0.68
N GLN A 95 -6.50 12.28 1.37
CA GLN A 95 -6.26 11.65 2.68
C GLN A 95 -5.27 10.48 2.56
N ALA A 96 -5.45 9.61 1.57
CA ALA A 96 -4.54 8.50 1.30
C ALA A 96 -3.11 9.01 1.06
N LYS A 97 -2.92 10.07 0.27
CA LYS A 97 -1.62 10.72 0.07
C LYS A 97 -0.95 11.09 1.38
N THR A 98 -1.67 11.78 2.28
CA THR A 98 -1.13 12.20 3.58
C THR A 98 -0.73 11.01 4.46
N LEU A 99 -1.55 9.95 4.48
CA LEU A 99 -1.26 8.73 5.24
C LEU A 99 -0.04 8.00 4.69
N LEU A 100 0.08 7.90 3.35
CA LEU A 100 1.22 7.28 2.67
C LEU A 100 2.51 8.04 2.93
N ALA A 101 2.48 9.37 2.83
CA ALA A 101 3.63 10.21 3.16
C ALA A 101 4.09 9.97 4.61
N LYS A 102 3.16 9.98 5.57
CA LYS A 102 3.47 9.66 6.97
C LYS A 102 4.03 8.24 7.14
N ALA A 103 3.49 7.26 6.43
CA ALA A 103 3.99 5.88 6.49
C ALA A 103 5.43 5.78 5.96
N ILE A 104 5.75 6.50 4.89
CA ILE A 104 7.10 6.59 4.32
C ILE A 104 8.07 7.24 5.32
N ASP A 105 7.65 8.30 6.00
CA ASP A 105 8.46 8.97 7.02
C ASP A 105 8.77 8.05 8.22
N ILE A 106 7.83 7.17 8.58
CA ILE A 106 8.00 6.19 9.67
C ILE A 106 8.90 5.03 9.24
N ASN A 107 8.56 4.38 8.14
CA ASN A 107 9.29 3.23 7.63
C ASN A 107 9.01 3.07 6.12
N PRO A 108 9.93 3.55 5.25
CA PRO A 108 9.76 3.45 3.80
C PRO A 108 9.82 2.00 3.29
N GLU A 109 10.40 1.08 4.05
CA GLU A 109 10.54 -0.34 3.70
C GLU A 109 9.33 -1.18 4.14
N ALA A 110 8.44 -0.62 4.96
CA ALA A 110 7.26 -1.30 5.48
C ALA A 110 6.48 -1.97 4.33
N ARG A 111 6.12 -3.24 4.55
CA ARG A 111 5.42 -4.09 3.57
C ARG A 111 6.12 -4.14 2.20
N GLY A 112 7.44 -4.08 2.18
CA GLY A 112 8.26 -4.14 0.96
C GLY A 112 8.12 -2.90 0.09
N GLY A 113 7.98 -1.72 0.71
CA GLY A 113 7.89 -0.44 0.00
C GLY A 113 6.52 -0.14 -0.58
N SER A 114 5.45 -0.76 -0.08
CA SER A 114 4.11 -0.59 -0.65
C SER A 114 3.64 0.88 -0.59
N ALA A 115 4.01 1.62 0.45
CA ALA A 115 3.67 3.04 0.57
C ALA A 115 4.28 3.88 -0.57
N LEU A 116 5.55 3.58 -0.92
CA LEU A 116 6.26 4.22 -2.04
C LEU A 116 5.57 3.89 -3.36
N VAL A 117 5.23 2.60 -3.59
CA VAL A 117 4.52 2.19 -4.81
C VAL A 117 3.19 2.92 -4.93
N THR A 118 2.34 2.84 -3.90
CA THR A 118 1.01 3.44 -3.92
C THR A 118 1.07 4.95 -4.10
N LEU A 119 1.97 5.63 -3.41
CA LEU A 119 2.12 7.08 -3.57
C LEU A 119 2.59 7.45 -4.97
N GLY A 120 3.56 6.70 -5.53
CA GLY A 120 3.98 6.84 -6.92
C GLY A 120 2.83 6.69 -7.91
N ILE A 121 1.97 5.69 -7.71
CA ILE A 121 0.74 5.49 -8.51
C ILE A 121 -0.16 6.71 -8.46
N LEU A 122 -0.45 7.23 -7.26
CA LEU A 122 -1.32 8.39 -7.16
C LEU A 122 -0.77 9.59 -7.91
N TYR A 123 0.55 9.80 -7.90
CA TYR A 123 1.16 10.92 -8.59
C TYR A 123 0.98 10.88 -10.12
N TYR A 124 0.95 9.72 -10.77
CA TYR A 124 0.72 9.67 -12.23
C TYR A 124 -0.75 9.43 -12.62
N LYS A 125 -1.59 8.89 -11.72
CA LYS A 125 -3.01 8.59 -12.01
C LYS A 125 -3.97 9.74 -11.75
N VAL A 126 -3.60 10.72 -10.90
CA VAL A 126 -4.51 11.81 -10.52
C VAL A 126 -4.19 13.09 -11.30
N PRO A 127 -5.15 14.01 -11.50
CA PRO A 127 -4.88 15.28 -12.16
C PRO A 127 -3.84 16.13 -11.43
N GLY A 128 -3.11 16.98 -12.17
CA GLY A 128 -2.20 17.96 -11.59
C GLY A 128 -2.91 19.12 -10.87
N TRP A 129 -2.10 20.10 -10.46
CA TRP A 129 -2.61 21.37 -9.94
C TRP A 129 -3.42 22.11 -11.03
N PRO A 130 -4.55 22.78 -10.69
CA PRO A 130 -5.08 23.05 -9.35
C PRO A 130 -6.06 22.01 -8.79
N LEU A 131 -6.39 20.96 -9.56
CA LEU A 131 -7.45 20.03 -9.18
C LEU A 131 -6.99 19.03 -8.11
N ALA A 132 -5.84 18.40 -8.34
CA ALA A 132 -5.24 17.49 -7.39
C ALA A 132 -3.71 17.72 -7.31
N PHE A 133 -2.91 16.65 -7.26
CA PHE A 133 -1.48 16.72 -6.98
C PHE A 133 -0.64 15.88 -7.92
N GLY A 134 -1.19 15.45 -9.05
CA GLY A 134 -0.49 14.64 -10.03
C GLY A 134 0.78 15.33 -10.53
N ASP A 135 1.84 14.55 -10.63
CA ASP A 135 3.19 14.98 -10.98
C ASP A 135 4.02 13.73 -11.38
N ASN A 136 4.33 13.60 -12.67
CA ASN A 136 5.03 12.42 -13.19
C ASN A 136 6.49 12.32 -12.70
N ASP A 137 7.13 13.43 -12.33
CA ASP A 137 8.49 13.41 -11.80
C ASP A 137 8.50 12.86 -10.37
N GLN A 138 7.49 13.24 -9.57
CA GLN A 138 7.26 12.64 -8.25
C GLN A 138 6.91 11.16 -8.38
N ALA A 139 6.05 10.79 -9.34
CA ALA A 139 5.70 9.39 -9.59
C ALA A 139 6.94 8.54 -9.87
N GLU A 140 7.80 8.97 -10.80
CA GLU A 140 9.05 8.26 -11.12
C GLU A 140 9.95 8.15 -9.89
N THR A 141 10.08 9.24 -9.12
CA THR A 141 10.90 9.26 -7.90
C THR A 141 10.45 8.20 -6.89
N TYR A 142 9.15 8.13 -6.57
CA TYR A 142 8.64 7.16 -5.60
C TYR A 142 8.70 5.72 -6.12
N LEU A 143 8.39 5.48 -7.39
CA LEU A 143 8.44 4.15 -7.97
C LEU A 143 9.88 3.61 -8.06
N ARG A 144 10.86 4.47 -8.36
CA ARG A 144 12.29 4.10 -8.31
C ARG A 144 12.73 3.73 -6.90
N LYS A 145 12.36 4.52 -5.88
CA LYS A 145 12.60 4.17 -4.47
C LYS A 145 11.94 2.83 -4.09
N ALA A 146 10.74 2.55 -4.58
CA ALA A 146 10.08 1.27 -4.35
C ALA A 146 10.83 0.08 -4.99
N LEU A 147 11.52 0.30 -6.11
CA LEU A 147 12.41 -0.70 -6.73
C LEU A 147 13.72 -0.86 -5.95
N GLU A 148 14.23 0.17 -5.30
CA GLU A 148 15.39 0.05 -4.40
C GLU A 148 15.04 -0.83 -3.19
N VAL A 149 13.85 -0.64 -2.61
CA VAL A 149 13.36 -1.44 -1.48
C VAL A 149 13.09 -2.89 -1.87
N ASN A 150 12.46 -3.12 -3.03
CA ASN A 150 12.10 -4.45 -3.49
C ASN A 150 12.40 -4.65 -4.98
N PRO A 151 13.68 -4.88 -5.34
CA PRO A 151 14.12 -4.94 -6.74
C PRO A 151 13.41 -6.02 -7.55
N ASP A 152 13.10 -7.16 -6.92
CA ASP A 152 12.47 -8.31 -7.58
C ASP A 152 10.97 -8.45 -7.22
N GLY A 153 10.41 -7.42 -6.57
CA GLY A 153 9.02 -7.40 -6.17
C GLY A 153 8.10 -7.29 -7.38
N VAL A 154 7.14 -8.22 -7.50
CA VAL A 154 6.13 -8.18 -8.58
C VAL A 154 5.43 -6.83 -8.66
N THR A 155 5.04 -6.28 -7.51
CA THR A 155 4.21 -5.07 -7.43
C THR A 155 5.00 -3.83 -7.88
N SER A 156 6.21 -3.62 -7.34
CA SER A 156 7.07 -2.49 -7.73
C SER A 156 7.44 -2.55 -9.21
N ASN A 157 7.82 -3.73 -9.73
CA ASN A 157 8.17 -3.89 -11.14
C ASN A 157 6.96 -3.69 -12.07
N TYR A 158 5.80 -4.25 -11.73
CA TYR A 158 4.58 -4.06 -12.53
C TYR A 158 4.17 -2.59 -12.61
N PHE A 159 4.10 -1.88 -11.48
CA PHE A 159 3.64 -0.49 -11.50
C PHE A 159 4.68 0.49 -12.06
N TYR A 160 5.98 0.20 -11.93
CA TYR A 160 6.98 1.00 -12.65
C TYR A 160 6.89 0.77 -14.17
N ALA A 161 6.66 -0.46 -14.61
CA ALA A 161 6.39 -0.72 -16.02
C ALA A 161 5.11 -0.01 -16.50
N GLU A 162 4.02 -0.07 -15.74
CA GLU A 162 2.77 0.62 -16.07
C GLU A 162 2.98 2.13 -16.20
N PHE A 163 3.71 2.74 -15.27
CA PHE A 163 4.12 4.14 -15.38
C PHE A 163 4.91 4.42 -16.66
N LEU A 164 5.92 3.59 -16.98
CA LEU A 164 6.71 3.75 -18.21
C LEU A 164 5.85 3.68 -19.47
N LEU A 165 4.88 2.76 -19.52
CA LEU A 165 3.92 2.65 -20.62
C LEU A 165 3.07 3.92 -20.76
N GLU A 166 2.57 4.47 -19.65
CA GLU A 166 1.82 5.73 -19.69
C GLU A 166 2.66 6.93 -20.12
N GLN A 167 3.99 6.87 -19.94
CA GLN A 167 4.92 7.87 -20.46
C GLN A 167 5.38 7.57 -21.91
N GLY A 168 4.86 6.52 -22.56
CA GLY A 168 5.25 6.09 -23.91
C GLY A 168 6.68 5.52 -24.00
N LYS A 169 7.20 4.98 -22.89
CA LYS A 169 8.55 4.40 -22.78
C LYS A 169 8.50 2.86 -22.86
N ASP A 170 7.88 2.34 -23.91
CA ASP A 170 7.54 0.92 -24.04
C ASP A 170 8.76 -0.02 -23.96
N ASP A 171 9.84 0.32 -24.66
CA ASP A 171 11.09 -0.46 -24.64
C ASP A 171 11.66 -0.65 -23.23
N GLN A 172 11.54 0.39 -22.38
CA GLN A 172 11.99 0.31 -20.99
C GLN A 172 11.02 -0.54 -20.15
N ALA A 173 9.71 -0.41 -20.40
CA ALA A 173 8.67 -1.13 -19.66
C ALA A 173 8.81 -2.65 -19.80
N VAL A 174 9.18 -3.14 -20.99
CA VAL A 174 9.36 -4.59 -21.27
C VAL A 174 10.26 -5.28 -20.24
N SER A 175 11.38 -4.65 -19.88
CA SER A 175 12.31 -5.24 -18.89
C SER A 175 11.64 -5.42 -17.52
N TYR A 176 10.87 -4.42 -17.06
CA TYR A 176 10.20 -4.46 -15.76
C TYR A 176 8.99 -5.39 -15.76
N LEU A 177 8.24 -5.47 -16.87
CA LEU A 177 7.17 -6.47 -17.03
C LEU A 177 7.73 -7.88 -16.92
N ASN A 178 8.84 -8.17 -17.61
CA ASN A 178 9.49 -9.47 -17.53
C ASN A 178 9.98 -9.81 -16.12
N ARG A 179 10.51 -8.84 -15.36
CA ARG A 179 10.86 -9.06 -13.94
C ARG A 179 9.64 -9.38 -13.09
N ALA A 180 8.54 -8.65 -13.25
CA ALA A 180 7.29 -8.94 -12.54
C ALA A 180 6.74 -10.33 -12.87
N ILE A 181 6.86 -10.77 -14.13
CA ILE A 181 6.46 -12.11 -14.59
C ILE A 181 7.41 -13.20 -14.10
N GLY A 182 8.70 -12.90 -13.99
CA GLY A 182 9.72 -13.86 -13.55
C GLY A 182 9.72 -14.13 -12.04
N ALA A 183 9.24 -13.18 -11.24
CA ALA A 183 9.33 -13.28 -9.78
C ALA A 183 8.60 -14.50 -9.19
N THR A 184 9.27 -15.19 -8.26
CA THR A 184 8.73 -16.32 -7.51
C THR A 184 7.80 -15.83 -6.41
N LEU A 185 6.65 -16.50 -6.25
CA LEU A 185 5.64 -16.16 -5.25
C LEU A 185 5.54 -17.27 -4.21
N ASP A 186 5.63 -16.90 -2.93
CA ASP A 186 5.31 -17.78 -1.81
C ASP A 186 3.79 -17.78 -1.56
N PRO A 187 3.09 -18.91 -1.70
CA PRO A 187 1.65 -19.02 -1.42
C PRO A 187 1.26 -18.67 0.02
N LYS A 188 2.20 -18.74 0.97
CA LYS A 188 1.96 -18.36 2.37
C LYS A 188 2.12 -16.86 2.61
N ASN A 189 2.61 -16.11 1.63
CA ASN A 189 2.72 -14.66 1.73
C ASN A 189 1.32 -14.04 1.76
N ARG A 190 1.06 -13.17 2.73
CA ARG A 190 -0.27 -12.55 2.92
C ARG A 190 -0.76 -11.79 1.69
N SER A 191 0.15 -11.16 0.94
CA SER A 191 -0.16 -10.44 -0.29
C SER A 191 -0.12 -11.34 -1.54
N PHE A 192 -0.13 -12.67 -1.41
CA PHE A 192 -0.02 -13.61 -2.53
C PHE A 192 -1.07 -13.36 -3.61
N LYS A 193 -2.35 -13.25 -3.23
CA LYS A 193 -3.45 -13.00 -4.18
C LYS A 193 -3.25 -11.71 -4.99
N ILE A 194 -2.88 -10.62 -4.31
CA ILE A 194 -2.59 -9.33 -4.94
C ILE A 194 -1.40 -9.46 -5.91
N LYS A 195 -0.32 -10.12 -5.49
CA LYS A 195 0.87 -10.34 -6.33
C LYS A 195 0.55 -11.19 -7.55
N VAL A 196 -0.29 -12.22 -7.43
CA VAL A 196 -0.78 -13.01 -8.57
C VAL A 196 -1.53 -12.13 -9.57
N LYS A 197 -2.40 -11.22 -9.09
CA LYS A 197 -3.13 -10.27 -9.94
C LYS A 197 -2.17 -9.32 -10.69
N HIS A 198 -1.19 -8.73 -10.00
CA HIS A 198 -0.19 -7.87 -10.64
C HIS A 198 0.64 -8.63 -11.68
N LYS A 199 1.03 -9.87 -11.40
CA LYS A 199 1.74 -10.73 -12.35
C LYS A 199 0.88 -11.04 -13.59
N ALA A 200 -0.42 -11.27 -13.43
CA ALA A 200 -1.34 -11.45 -14.54
C ALA A 200 -1.49 -10.18 -15.39
N LYS A 201 -1.63 -9.01 -14.74
CA LYS A 201 -1.66 -7.71 -15.42
C LYS A 201 -0.36 -7.44 -16.19
N ALA A 202 0.79 -7.77 -15.60
CA ALA A 202 2.09 -7.64 -16.29
C ALA A 202 2.15 -8.48 -17.57
N LYS A 203 1.64 -9.73 -17.54
CA LYS A 203 1.55 -10.58 -18.74
C LYS A 203 0.63 -9.98 -19.80
N ALA A 204 -0.53 -9.46 -19.39
CA ALA A 204 -1.48 -8.87 -20.31
C ALA A 204 -0.93 -7.59 -20.97
N ALA A 205 -0.27 -6.73 -20.19
CA ALA A 205 0.40 -5.53 -20.69
C ALA A 205 1.49 -5.91 -21.70
N LEU A 206 2.36 -6.86 -21.37
CA LEU A 206 3.43 -7.32 -22.28
C LEU A 206 2.90 -7.90 -23.58
N ALA A 207 1.76 -8.60 -23.55
CA ALA A 207 1.12 -9.15 -24.74
C ALA A 207 0.44 -8.11 -25.63
N SER A 208 0.31 -6.87 -25.15
CA SER A 208 -0.35 -5.76 -25.84
C SER A 208 0.63 -4.75 -26.46
N LEU A 209 1.95 -4.98 -26.30
CA LEU A 209 3.04 -4.23 -26.93
C LEU A 209 3.41 -4.87 -28.27
#